data_AF-A0A519JJP4-F1
#
_entry.id   AF-A0A519JJP4-F1
#
_cell.length_a   1.000
_cell.length_b   1.000
_cell.length_c   1.000
_cell.angle_alpha   90.00
_cell.angle_beta   90.00
_cell.angle_gamma   90.00
#
_symmetry.space_group_name_H-M   'P 1'
#
loop_
_entity.id
_entity.type
_entity.pdbx_description
1 polymer ?
#
loop_
_entity_poly.entity_id
_entity_poly.type
_entity_poly.pdbx_seq_one_letter_code
_entity_poly.pdbx_strand_id
1 'polypeptide(L)' 'GLTLREGMTFTIEPMINQGRAGVETGDDGWTVTTVDGKLSAQFEHTVAVTKTGVRVLTLRPEEKAAA' A
#
# COMPACT_ATOMS: atom_id res chain seq x y z
N GLY A 1 6.55 6.03 -16.22
CA GLY A 1 5.60 6.31 -15.12
C GLY A 1 5.38 7.82 -15.01
N LEU A 2 4.45 8.23 -14.15
CA LEU A 2 4.22 9.65 -13.84
C LEU A 2 5.39 10.19 -12.98
N THR A 3 5.84 11.41 -13.26
CA THR A 3 6.83 12.10 -12.41
C THR A 3 6.14 12.68 -11.18
N LEU A 4 6.63 12.33 -9.99
CA LEU A 4 6.15 12.88 -8.72
C LEU A 4 6.48 14.37 -8.61
N ARG A 5 5.53 15.16 -8.10
CA ARG A 5 5.64 16.62 -7.96
C ARG A 5 5.34 17.02 -6.52
N GLU A 6 6.05 18.02 -6.02
CA GLU A 6 5.78 18.62 -4.71
C GLU A 6 4.29 18.98 -4.56
N GLY A 7 3.73 18.66 -3.38
CA GLY A 7 2.31 18.87 -3.07
C GLY A 7 1.39 17.69 -3.43
N MET A 8 1.88 16.67 -4.14
CA MET A 8 1.12 15.44 -4.35
C MET A 8 1.01 14.64 -3.05
N THR A 9 -0.18 14.08 -2.79
CA THR A 9 -0.46 13.15 -1.69
C THR A 9 -1.13 11.90 -2.24
N PHE A 10 -0.60 10.73 -1.90
CA PHE A 10 -1.10 9.44 -2.38
C PHE A 10 -0.71 8.30 -1.42
N THR A 11 -1.24 7.10 -1.66
CA THR A 11 -0.99 5.90 -0.86
C THR A 11 0.02 4.97 -1.54
N ILE A 12 0.78 4.26 -0.73
CA ILE A 12 1.52 3.07 -1.16
C ILE A 12 0.99 1.92 -0.30
N GLU A 13 0.28 0.98 -0.93
CA GLU A 13 -0.57 -0.02 -0.26
C GLU A 13 -0.36 -1.46 -0.78
N PRO A 14 0.88 -1.99 -0.75
CA PRO A 14 1.18 -3.30 -1.31
C PRO A 14 0.40 -4.43 -0.62
N MET A 15 -0.18 -5.31 -1.42
CA MET A 15 -0.76 -6.58 -1.00
C MET A 15 0.15 -7.71 -1.49
N ILE A 16 0.63 -8.55 -0.58
CA ILE A 16 1.57 -9.63 -0.89
C ILE A 16 0.93 -10.98 -0.56
N ASN A 17 0.79 -11.82 -1.59
CA ASN A 17 0.26 -13.17 -1.45
C ASN A 17 1.40 -14.16 -1.18
N GLN A 18 1.20 -15.09 -0.25
CA GLN A 18 2.13 -16.19 0.00
C GLN A 18 2.23 -17.16 -1.20
N GLY A 19 1.14 -17.26 -1.97
CA GLY A 19 1.00 -18.16 -3.09
C GLY A 19 0.98 -17.45 -4.44
N ARG A 20 -0.09 -17.67 -5.19
CA ARG A 20 -0.28 -17.10 -6.53
C ARG A 20 -0.74 -15.63 -6.45
N ALA A 21 -0.45 -14.87 -7.50
CA ALA A 21 -0.86 -13.47 -7.61
C ALA A 21 -2.37 -13.28 -7.89
N GLY A 22 -3.05 -14.32 -8.39
CA GLY A 22 -4.47 -14.24 -8.75
C GLY A 22 -5.38 -14.05 -7.53
N VAL A 23 -6.45 -13.30 -7.74
CA VAL A 23 -7.50 -13.05 -6.73
C VAL A 23 -8.89 -13.23 -7.35
N GLU A 24 -9.90 -13.39 -6.49
CA GLU A 24 -11.31 -13.42 -6.84
C GLU A 24 -12.11 -12.48 -5.93
N THR A 25 -13.20 -11.92 -6.45
CA THR A 25 -14.13 -11.08 -5.68
C THR A 25 -15.33 -11.94 -5.27
N GLY A 26 -15.67 -11.92 -3.98
CA GLY A 26 -16.78 -12.68 -3.43
C GLY A 26 -18.14 -12.15 -3.88
N ASP A 27 -19.17 -12.98 -3.65
CA ASP A 27 -20.57 -12.66 -4.00
C ASP A 27 -21.13 -11.43 -3.27
N ASP A 28 -20.47 -11.00 -2.19
CA ASP A 28 -20.78 -9.76 -1.46
C ASP A 28 -20.36 -8.49 -2.23
N GLY A 29 -19.57 -8.63 -3.30
CA GLY A 29 -19.07 -7.53 -4.13
C GLY A 29 -17.91 -6.74 -3.52
N TRP A 30 -17.34 -7.19 -2.39
CA TRP A 30 -16.32 -6.46 -1.63
C TRP A 30 -15.11 -7.32 -1.26
N THR A 31 -15.35 -8.53 -0.74
CA THR A 31 -14.27 -9.36 -0.22
C THR A 31 -13.40 -9.86 -1.37
N VAL A 32 -12.09 -9.67 -1.26
CA VAL A 32 -11.11 -10.17 -2.24
C VAL A 32 -10.27 -11.26 -1.59
N THR A 33 -10.30 -12.48 -2.14
CA THR A 33 -9.55 -13.64 -1.66
C THR A 33 -8.52 -14.10 -2.68
N THR A 34 -7.45 -14.76 -2.22
CA THR A 34 -6.47 -15.38 -3.11
C THR A 34 -7.08 -16.62 -3.77
N VAL A 35 -6.82 -16.82 -5.07
CA VAL A 35 -7.39 -17.97 -5.82
C VAL A 35 -6.88 -19.33 -5.33
N ASP A 36 -5.82 -19.36 -4.52
CA ASP A 36 -5.27 -20.58 -3.93
C ASP A 36 -5.52 -20.71 -2.42
N GLY A 37 -6.33 -19.81 -1.84
CA GLY A 37 -6.73 -19.83 -0.43
C GLY A 37 -5.59 -19.61 0.58
N LYS A 38 -4.38 -19.25 0.13
CA LYS A 38 -3.25 -18.98 1.01
C LYS A 38 -3.30 -17.56 1.57
N LEU A 39 -2.50 -17.33 2.62
CA LEU A 39 -2.42 -16.05 3.30
C LEU A 39 -1.99 -14.92 2.35
N SER A 40 -2.55 -13.74 2.62
CA SER A 40 -2.11 -12.47 2.07
C SER A 40 -1.90 -11.47 3.20
N ALA A 41 -1.00 -10.52 3.01
CA ALA A 41 -0.74 -9.45 3.95
C ALA A 41 -0.66 -8.11 3.22
N GLN A 42 -1.13 -7.05 3.88
CA GLN A 42 -1.11 -5.69 3.36
C GLN A 42 -0.52 -4.74 4.41
N PHE A 43 0.20 -3.74 3.93
CA PHE A 43 0.54 -2.55 4.70
C PHE A 43 0.26 -1.33 3.85
N GLU A 44 -0.05 -0.20 4.47
CA GLU A 44 -0.36 1.03 3.77
C GLU A 44 0.19 2.25 4.52
N HIS A 45 0.74 3.20 3.74
CA HIS A 45 0.95 4.56 4.21
C HIS A 45 0.46 5.58 3.18
N THR A 46 -0.15 6.64 3.69
CA THR A 46 -0.29 7.91 2.95
C THR A 46 1.01 8.71 3.03
N VAL A 47 1.51 9.15 1.88
CA VAL A 47 2.72 9.97 1.76
C VAL A 47 2.42 11.29 1.05
N ALA A 48 3.14 12.35 1.43
CA ALA A 48 3.14 13.63 0.75
C ALA A 48 4.51 13.90 0.12
N VAL A 49 4.55 14.27 -1.16
CA VAL A 49 5.77 14.65 -1.86
C VAL A 49 6.18 16.05 -1.45
N THR A 50 7.43 16.19 -1.01
CA THR A 50 8.05 17.47 -0.64
C THR A 50 9.07 17.88 -1.70
N LYS A 51 9.60 19.10 -1.61
CA LYS A 51 10.67 19.58 -2.50
C LYS A 51 11.88 18.65 -2.61
N THR A 52 12.22 17.93 -1.54
CA THR A 52 13.45 17.13 -1.43
C THR A 52 13.22 15.64 -1.22
N GLY A 53 11.96 15.17 -1.16
CA GLY A 53 11.65 13.77 -0.89
C GLY A 53 10.18 13.54 -0.60
N VAL A 54 9.89 12.73 0.41
CA VAL A 54 8.52 12.42 0.86
C VAL A 54 8.41 12.51 2.37
N ARG A 55 7.21 12.84 2.86
CA ARG A 55 6.83 12.75 4.27
C ARG A 55 5.75 11.68 4.42
N VAL A 56 5.99 10.71 5.31
CA VAL A 56 4.98 9.71 5.69
C VAL A 56 4.00 10.35 6.66
N LEU A 57 2.72 10.48 6.26
CA LEU A 57 1.70 11.17 7.05
C LEU A 57 1.06 10.27 8.12
N THR A 58 1.22 8.96 7.97
CA THR A 58 0.57 7.93 8.79
C THR A 58 1.59 7.06 9.55
N LEU A 59 2.81 7.58 9.72
CA LEU A 59 3.89 6.91 10.43
C LEU A 59 3.50 6.73 11.92
N ARG A 60 3.68 5.52 12.45
CA ARG A 60 3.38 5.23 13.85
C ARG A 60 4.49 5.76 14.77
N PRO A 61 4.20 6.07 16.06
CA PRO A 61 5.19 6.63 16.97
C PRO A 61 6.46 5.78 17.16
N GLU A 62 6.35 4.46 17.05
CA GLU A 62 7.46 3.51 17.18
C GLU A 62 8.27 3.31 15.89
N GLU A 63 7.78 3.81 14.76
CA GLU A 63 8.44 3.68 13.46
C GLU A 63 9.42 4.83 13.25
N LYS A 64 10.58 4.52 12.67
CA LYS A 64 11.56 5.54 12.31
C LYS A 64 11.29 6.00 10.89
N ALA A 65 11.23 7.32 10.69
CA ALA A 65 11.33 7.87 9.36
C ALA A 65 12.65 7.41 8.74
N ALA A 66 12.62 7.01 7.47
CA ALA A 66 13.84 6.72 6.73
C ALA A 66 14.75 7.96 6.75
N ALA A 67 16.04 7.73 6.99
CA ALA A 67 17.07 8.78 7.07
C ALA A 67 17.26 9.48 5.72
#